data_AF-A0A537NCQ3-F1
#
_entry.id   AF-A0A537NCQ3-F1
#
_cell.length_a   1.000
_cell.length_b   1.000
_cell.length_c   1.000
_cell.angle_alpha   90.00
_cell.angle_beta   90.00
_cell.angle_gamma   90.00
#
_symmetry.space_group_name_H-M   'P 1'
#
loop_
_entity.id
_entity.type
_entity.pdbx_description
1 polymer ?
#
loop_
_entity_poly.entity_id
_entity_poly.type
_entity_poly.pdbx_seq_one_letter_code
_entity_poly.pdbx_strand_id
1 'polypeptide(L)'
;MLSRANIDIMIVSNQAGIAKGFFSEVDLAALNEHMRGQLLYHAVSVAGIYCCPHHPEGTVPRYRQLCSCRKPQPGLLIAAMQERGIGRSEAVMVGDRNSDIEAGRAAGVTTYLVETGYGASEKHSTNATYVVADLLTAVRHILGEHKNPPAQ
;
A
#
# COMPACT_ATOMS: atom_id res chain seq x y z
N MET A 1 -8.88 -12.68 -7.86
CA MET A 1 -9.55 -13.27 -6.68
C MET A 1 -10.28 -12.19 -5.90
N LEU A 2 -9.58 -11.18 -5.36
CA LEU A 2 -10.20 -10.06 -4.63
C LEU A 2 -11.31 -9.32 -5.39
N SER A 3 -11.08 -8.89 -6.64
CA SER A 3 -12.10 -8.16 -7.42
C SER A 3 -13.34 -9.00 -7.73
N ARG A 4 -13.24 -10.34 -7.71
CA ARG A 4 -14.41 -11.24 -7.87
C ARG A 4 -15.17 -11.45 -6.56
N ALA A 5 -14.57 -11.10 -5.43
CA ALA A 5 -15.13 -11.18 -4.08
C ALA A 5 -15.69 -9.83 -3.60
N ASN A 6 -15.91 -8.86 -4.50
CA ASN A 6 -16.35 -7.50 -4.19
C ASN A 6 -15.46 -6.76 -3.17
N ILE A 7 -14.15 -7.01 -3.20
CA ILE A 7 -13.17 -6.27 -2.41
C ILE A 7 -12.52 -5.21 -3.29
N ASP A 8 -12.64 -3.94 -2.87
CA ASP A 8 -11.96 -2.81 -3.52
C ASP A 8 -10.44 -2.92 -3.35
N ILE A 9 -9.72 -2.73 -4.46
CA ILE A 9 -8.26 -2.71 -4.47
C ILE A 9 -7.81 -1.25 -4.59
N MET A 10 -7.05 -0.78 -3.61
CA MET A 10 -6.47 0.55 -3.59
C MET A 10 -4.95 0.45 -3.50
N ILE A 11 -4.24 1.27 -4.27
CA ILE A 11 -2.78 1.33 -4.27
C ILE A 11 -2.34 2.57 -3.51
N VAL A 12 -1.52 2.39 -2.47
CA VAL A 12 -0.94 3.50 -1.72
C VAL A 12 0.59 3.43 -1.78
N SER A 13 1.23 4.45 -2.36
CA SER A 13 2.65 4.40 -2.71
C SER A 13 3.44 5.66 -2.32
N ASN A 14 4.66 5.49 -1.85
CA ASN A 14 5.62 6.58 -1.66
C ASN A 14 6.39 6.80 -2.97
N GLN A 15 6.23 7.95 -3.63
CA GLN A 15 6.86 8.28 -4.91
C GLN A 15 7.87 9.43 -4.74
N ALA A 16 8.87 9.19 -3.89
CA ALA A 16 9.92 10.17 -3.56
C ALA A 16 10.78 10.62 -4.76
N GLY A 17 10.74 9.86 -5.86
CA GLY A 17 11.45 10.22 -7.10
C GLY A 17 11.03 11.57 -7.65
N ILE A 18 9.78 11.99 -7.43
CA ILE A 18 9.30 13.33 -7.77
C ILE A 18 10.04 14.40 -6.96
N ALA A 19 10.08 14.27 -5.64
CA ALA A 19 10.85 15.19 -4.79
C ALA A 19 12.35 15.19 -5.10
N LYS A 20 12.90 14.08 -5.58
CA LYS A 20 14.32 13.95 -5.97
C LYS A 20 14.60 14.41 -7.41
N GLY A 21 13.56 14.79 -8.18
CA GLY A 21 13.70 15.25 -9.57
C GLY A 21 14.02 14.14 -10.58
N PHE A 22 13.76 12.88 -10.24
CA PHE A 22 14.01 11.74 -11.13
C PHE A 22 12.93 11.58 -12.20
N PHE A 23 11.70 12.00 -11.90
CA PHE A 23 10.57 12.00 -12.82
C PHE A 23 9.51 13.01 -12.35
N SER A 24 8.62 13.41 -13.24
CA SER A 24 7.57 14.40 -12.98
C SER A 24 6.25 13.76 -12.50
N GLU A 25 5.30 14.60 -12.05
CA GLU A 25 3.92 14.14 -11.81
C GLU A 25 3.25 13.60 -13.08
N VAL A 26 3.60 14.14 -14.25
CA VAL A 26 3.08 13.70 -15.55
C VAL A 26 3.56 12.28 -15.88
N ASP A 27 4.84 12.00 -15.63
CA ASP A 27 5.41 10.66 -15.83
C ASP A 27 4.75 9.64 -14.90
N LEU A 28 4.53 10.01 -13.63
CA LEU A 28 3.82 9.16 -12.68
C LEU A 28 2.36 8.92 -13.10
N ALA A 29 1.66 9.94 -13.60
CA ALA A 29 0.30 9.80 -14.08
C ALA A 29 0.22 8.86 -15.29
N ALA A 30 1.15 8.98 -16.24
CA ALA A 30 1.26 8.09 -17.39
C ALA A 30 1.53 6.63 -16.97
N LEU A 31 2.45 6.43 -16.01
CA LEU A 31 2.73 5.11 -15.45
C LEU A 31 1.50 4.51 -14.75
N ASN A 32 0.80 5.31 -13.95
CA ASN A 32 -0.40 4.88 -13.24
C ASN A 32 -1.52 4.48 -14.21
N GLU A 33 -1.74 5.25 -15.28
CA GLU A 33 -2.75 4.89 -16.29
C GLU A 33 -2.36 3.63 -17.06
N HIS A 34 -1.08 3.48 -17.41
CA HIS A 34 -0.58 2.25 -18.02
C HIS A 34 -0.83 1.04 -17.10
N MET A 35 -0.45 1.13 -15.82
CA MET A 35 -0.68 0.08 -14.83
C MET A 35 -2.18 -0.25 -14.69
N ARG A 36 -3.03 0.77 -14.61
CA ARG A 36 -4.49 0.59 -14.52
C ARG A 36 -5.04 -0.14 -15.75
N GLY A 37 -4.56 0.22 -16.95
CA GLY A 37 -4.90 -0.47 -18.20
C GLY A 37 -4.49 -1.94 -18.21
N GLN A 38 -3.26 -2.25 -17.76
CA GLN A 38 -2.77 -3.64 -17.65
C GLN A 38 -3.60 -4.46 -16.67
N LEU A 39 -3.93 -3.90 -15.50
CA LEU A 39 -4.76 -4.59 -14.51
C LEU A 39 -6.19 -4.81 -15.02
N LEU A 40 -6.77 -3.81 -15.69
CA LEU A 40 -8.11 -3.92 -16.27
C LEU A 40 -8.17 -4.97 -17.37
N TYR A 41 -7.12 -5.11 -18.19
CA TYR A 41 -7.01 -6.18 -19.18
C TYR A 41 -7.12 -7.59 -18.54
N HIS A 42 -6.67 -7.73 -17.29
CA HIS A 42 -6.81 -8.94 -16.48
C HIS A 42 -8.08 -8.97 -15.60
N ALA A 43 -9.07 -8.11 -15.89
CA ALA A 43 -10.31 -7.95 -15.13
C ALA A 43 -10.09 -7.61 -13.64
N VAL A 44 -9.02 -6.87 -13.34
CA VAL A 44 -8.73 -6.32 -12.02
C VAL A 44 -9.00 -4.82 -12.05
N SER A 45 -10.05 -4.39 -11.36
CA SER A 45 -10.34 -2.96 -11.18
C SER A 45 -9.60 -2.43 -9.96
N VAL A 46 -8.88 -1.31 -10.14
CA VAL A 46 -8.27 -0.55 -9.05
C VAL A 46 -9.19 0.62 -8.72
N ALA A 47 -9.72 0.61 -7.50
CA ALA A 47 -10.62 1.64 -7.00
C ALA A 47 -9.91 2.98 -6.78
N GLY A 48 -8.62 2.99 -6.47
CA GLY A 48 -7.87 4.24 -6.34
C GLY A 48 -6.37 4.04 -6.27
N ILE A 49 -5.63 5.04 -6.72
CA ILE A 49 -4.17 5.10 -6.66
C ILE A 49 -3.78 6.40 -5.95
N TYR A 50 -3.15 6.27 -4.79
CA TYR A 50 -2.77 7.37 -3.92
C TYR A 50 -1.25 7.39 -3.79
N CYS A 51 -0.62 8.48 -4.24
CA CYS A 51 0.83 8.60 -4.25
C CYS A 51 1.29 9.81 -3.44
N CYS A 52 2.27 9.61 -2.55
CA CYS A 52 2.90 10.73 -1.86
C CYS A 52 4.18 11.13 -2.61
N PRO A 53 4.25 12.35 -3.19
CA PRO A 53 5.41 12.81 -3.95
C PRO A 53 6.54 13.36 -3.07
N HIS A 54 6.28 13.55 -1.77
CA HIS A 54 7.12 14.33 -0.87
C HIS A 54 8.33 13.57 -0.30
N HIS A 55 9.41 14.32 -0.03
CA HIS A 55 10.57 13.86 0.72
C HIS A 55 11.24 15.06 1.42
N PRO A 56 11.60 14.99 2.72
CA PRO A 56 12.20 16.12 3.44
C PRO A 56 13.53 16.59 2.84
N GLU A 57 14.29 15.65 2.27
CA GLU A 57 15.58 15.89 1.60
C GLU A 57 15.44 15.93 0.06
N GLY A 58 14.24 16.22 -0.47
CA GLY A 58 14.04 16.40 -1.90
C GLY A 58 14.86 17.55 -2.48
N THR A 59 15.21 17.47 -3.76
CA THR A 59 15.87 18.54 -4.52
C THR A 59 14.87 19.51 -5.14
N VAL A 60 13.64 19.05 -5.43
CA VAL A 60 12.56 19.87 -6.01
C VAL A 60 11.82 20.61 -4.89
N PRO A 61 11.91 21.96 -4.80
CA PRO A 61 11.42 22.71 -3.63
C PRO A 61 9.93 22.48 -3.31
N ARG A 62 9.08 22.35 -4.34
CA ARG A 62 7.64 22.10 -4.19
C ARG A 62 7.33 20.85 -3.36
N TYR A 63 8.15 19.80 -3.47
CA TYR A 63 7.91 18.51 -2.81
C TYR A 63 8.87 18.25 -1.63
N ARG A 64 9.77 19.19 -1.35
CA ARG A 64 10.75 19.11 -0.26
C ARG A 64 10.13 19.51 1.08
N GLN A 65 9.39 18.58 1.69
CA GLN A 65 8.67 18.85 2.92
C GLN A 65 8.40 17.58 3.73
N LEU A 66 8.16 17.76 5.03
CA LEU A 66 7.47 16.78 5.85
C LEU A 66 5.97 16.82 5.50
N CYS A 67 5.31 15.66 5.56
CA CYS A 67 3.90 15.57 5.24
C CYS A 67 3.25 14.41 6.01
N SER A 68 1.92 14.43 6.08
CA SER A 68 1.13 13.33 6.64
C SER A 68 0.87 12.20 5.63
N CYS A 69 1.19 12.38 4.34
CA CYS A 69 0.94 11.36 3.31
C CYS A 69 2.04 10.30 3.20
N ARG A 70 3.28 10.63 3.57
CA ARG A 70 4.43 9.77 3.33
C ARG A 70 4.44 8.68 4.40
N LYS A 71 4.28 7.43 3.99
CA LYS A 71 4.44 6.27 4.90
C LYS A 71 5.81 6.38 5.59
N PRO A 72 5.89 6.27 6.93
CA PRO A 72 4.94 5.60 7.82
C PRO A 72 3.74 6.42 8.31
N GLN A 73 3.55 7.66 7.85
CA GLN A 73 2.34 8.41 8.17
C GLN A 73 1.09 7.79 7.49
N PRO A 74 -0.07 7.75 8.17
CA PRO A 74 -1.27 7.05 7.68
C PRO A 74 -2.12 7.87 6.72
N GLY A 75 -1.74 9.10 6.37
CA GLY A 75 -2.63 10.08 5.74
C GLY A 75 -3.25 9.61 4.44
N LEU A 76 -2.50 8.89 3.58
CA LEU A 76 -3.06 8.35 2.34
C LEU A 76 -4.04 7.20 2.57
N LEU A 77 -3.81 6.35 3.57
CA LEU A 77 -4.72 5.26 3.91
C LEU A 77 -6.03 5.82 4.44
N ILE A 78 -5.95 6.82 5.31
CA ILE A 78 -7.12 7.51 5.87
C ILE A 78 -7.93 8.19 4.76
N ALA A 79 -7.26 8.92 3.86
CA ALA A 79 -7.92 9.56 2.73
C ALA A 79 -8.62 8.53 1.82
N ALA A 80 -7.95 7.42 1.51
CA ALA A 80 -8.51 6.36 0.68
C ALA A 80 -9.75 5.71 1.30
N MET A 81 -9.71 5.42 2.60
CA MET A 81 -10.86 4.88 3.33
C MET A 81 -12.02 5.89 3.37
N GLN A 82 -11.73 7.18 3.61
CA GLN A 82 -12.75 8.24 3.65
C GLN A 82 -13.43 8.44 2.29
N GLU A 83 -12.67 8.47 1.19
CA GLU A 83 -13.21 8.58 -0.17
C GLU A 83 -14.19 7.44 -0.50
N ARG A 84 -13.94 6.25 0.06
CA ARG A 84 -14.75 5.05 -0.16
C ARG A 84 -15.80 4.77 0.90
N GLY A 85 -15.84 5.55 1.99
CA GLY A 85 -16.74 5.30 3.12
C GLY A 85 -16.45 3.98 3.85
N ILE A 86 -15.20 3.51 3.82
CA ILE A 86 -14.78 2.23 4.40
C ILE A 86 -14.33 2.41 5.86
N GLY A 87 -14.81 1.55 6.76
CA GLY A 87 -14.35 1.50 8.15
C GLY A 87 -12.99 0.82 8.31
N ARG A 88 -12.30 1.11 9.42
CA ARG A 88 -10.96 0.54 9.70
C ARG A 88 -10.95 -1.00 9.78
N SER A 89 -12.02 -1.59 10.31
CA SER A 89 -12.18 -3.05 10.42
C SER A 89 -12.47 -3.73 9.08
N GLU A 90 -12.80 -2.95 8.05
CA GLU A 90 -13.13 -3.44 6.70
C GLU A 90 -11.95 -3.27 5.73
N ALA A 91 -10.85 -2.67 6.20
CA ALA A 91 -9.65 -2.43 5.42
C ALA A 91 -8.47 -3.23 5.95
N VAL A 92 -7.57 -3.60 5.04
CA VAL A 92 -6.29 -4.24 5.35
C VAL A 92 -5.18 -3.54 4.58
N MET A 93 -4.00 -3.41 5.19
CA MET A 93 -2.80 -2.92 4.51
C MET A 93 -1.88 -4.10 4.21
N VAL A 94 -1.53 -4.29 2.95
CA VAL A 94 -0.53 -5.27 2.51
C VAL A 94 0.66 -4.51 1.94
N GLY A 95 1.86 -4.80 2.45
CA GLY A 95 3.09 -4.13 2.01
C GLY A 95 4.32 -4.98 2.26
N ASP A 96 5.46 -4.58 1.69
CA ASP A 96 6.74 -5.26 1.84
C ASP A 96 7.72 -4.48 2.72
N ARG A 97 7.32 -3.32 3.24
CA ARG A 97 8.15 -2.51 4.14
C ARG A 97 7.46 -2.29 5.48
N ASN A 98 8.24 -2.20 6.54
CA ASN A 98 7.81 -1.77 7.87
C ASN A 98 7.16 -0.39 7.83
N SER A 99 7.56 0.52 6.92
CA SER A 99 6.85 1.79 6.75
C SER A 99 5.38 1.60 6.32
N ASP A 100 5.08 0.54 5.55
CA ASP A 100 3.72 0.20 5.17
C ASP A 100 2.93 -0.32 6.37
N ILE A 101 3.58 -1.16 7.16
CA ILE A 101 3.02 -1.76 8.36
C ILE A 101 2.73 -0.69 9.41
N GLU A 102 3.67 0.21 9.67
CA GLU A 102 3.50 1.33 10.58
C GLU A 102 2.37 2.26 10.15
N ALA A 103 2.27 2.56 8.85
CA ALA A 103 1.16 3.35 8.32
C ALA A 103 -0.19 2.64 8.50
N GLY A 104 -0.26 1.34 8.21
CA GLY A 104 -1.47 0.54 8.42
C GLY A 104 -1.89 0.50 9.90
N ARG A 105 -0.94 0.27 10.80
CA ARG A 105 -1.18 0.27 12.25
C ARG A 105 -1.64 1.64 12.75
N ALA A 106 -1.01 2.72 12.29
CA ALA A 106 -1.40 4.09 12.63
C ALA A 106 -2.79 4.45 12.07
N ALA A 107 -3.19 3.87 10.94
CA ALA A 107 -4.55 3.97 10.41
C ALA A 107 -5.56 3.06 11.14
N GLY A 108 -5.09 2.15 11.99
CA GLY A 108 -5.90 1.21 12.76
C GLY A 108 -6.43 0.04 11.94
N VAL A 109 -5.77 -0.33 10.84
CA VAL A 109 -6.16 -1.46 9.97
C VAL A 109 -5.30 -2.69 10.24
N THR A 110 -5.81 -3.87 9.91
CA THR A 110 -5.02 -5.11 9.94
C THR A 110 -3.90 -5.04 8.91
N THR A 111 -2.69 -5.49 9.28
CA THR A 111 -1.51 -5.37 8.42
C THR A 111 -0.89 -6.71 8.06
N TYR A 112 -0.48 -6.83 6.80
CA TYR A 112 0.22 -7.98 6.25
C TYR A 112 1.57 -7.52 5.69
N LEU A 113 2.65 -8.03 6.26
CA LEU A 113 3.98 -7.94 5.64
C LEU A 113 4.14 -9.14 4.71
N VAL A 114 4.37 -8.89 3.42
CA VAL A 114 4.75 -9.93 2.46
C VAL A 114 6.26 -10.05 2.40
N GLU A 115 6.81 -11.27 2.34
CA GLU A 115 8.26 -11.48 2.29
C GLU A 115 8.88 -11.15 0.91
N THR A 116 8.07 -10.99 -0.14
CA THR A 116 8.54 -10.49 -1.45
C THR A 116 9.06 -9.06 -1.34
N GLY A 117 9.96 -8.65 -2.25
CA GLY A 117 10.53 -7.30 -2.22
C GLY A 117 11.46 -7.11 -1.02
N TYR A 118 11.20 -6.09 -0.19
CA TYR A 118 12.01 -5.81 0.99
C TYR A 118 11.63 -6.64 2.22
N GLY A 119 10.47 -7.28 2.22
CA GLY A 119 9.88 -7.84 3.44
C GLY A 119 10.68 -8.99 4.07
N ALA A 120 11.35 -9.82 3.26
CA ALA A 120 12.24 -10.86 3.79
C ALA A 120 13.35 -10.31 4.70
N SER A 121 13.83 -9.10 4.42
CA SER A 121 14.83 -8.42 5.25
C SER A 121 14.22 -7.63 6.41
N GLU A 122 12.98 -7.16 6.25
CA GLU A 122 12.30 -6.30 7.23
C GLU A 122 11.48 -7.10 8.27
N LYS A 123 11.23 -8.40 8.04
CA LYS A 123 10.40 -9.25 8.92
C LYS A 123 10.91 -9.42 10.34
N HIS A 124 12.21 -9.28 10.58
CA HIS A 124 12.79 -9.47 11.91
C HIS A 124 12.53 -8.30 12.87
N SER A 125 12.13 -7.14 12.35
CA SER A 125 11.82 -5.93 13.12
C SER A 125 10.38 -5.46 12.94
N THR A 126 9.53 -6.29 12.31
CA THR A 126 8.17 -5.91 11.98
C THR A 126 7.22 -6.05 13.16
N ASN A 127 6.20 -5.21 13.19
CA ASN A 127 5.06 -5.31 14.10
C ASN A 127 3.75 -5.61 13.33
N ALA A 128 3.85 -6.25 12.16
CA ALA A 128 2.70 -6.60 11.34
C ALA A 128 1.74 -7.54 12.08
N THR A 129 0.44 -7.48 11.75
CA THR A 129 -0.52 -8.46 12.25
C THR A 129 -0.20 -9.85 11.73
N TYR A 130 0.19 -9.93 10.46
CA TYR A 130 0.60 -11.17 9.79
C TYR A 130 1.86 -10.96 8.97
N VAL A 131 2.72 -11.99 8.93
CA VAL A 131 3.83 -12.09 7.98
C VAL A 131 3.56 -13.30 7.10
N VAL A 132 3.58 -13.11 5.79
CA VAL A 132 3.26 -14.15 4.80
C VAL A 132 4.25 -14.13 3.64
N ALA A 133 4.40 -15.25 2.95
CA ALA A 133 5.41 -15.39 1.89
C ALA A 133 5.23 -14.37 0.74
N ASP A 134 3.99 -14.15 0.31
CA ASP A 134 3.68 -13.33 -0.86
C ASP A 134 2.25 -12.76 -0.82
N LEU A 135 1.93 -11.91 -1.80
CA LEU A 135 0.61 -11.31 -1.97
C LEU A 135 -0.49 -12.36 -2.18
N LEU A 136 -0.21 -13.46 -2.89
CA LEU A 136 -1.21 -14.50 -3.13
C LEU A 136 -1.63 -15.18 -1.82
N THR A 137 -0.66 -15.44 -0.94
CA THR A 137 -0.89 -15.99 0.39
C THR A 137 -1.69 -15.03 1.26
N ALA A 138 -1.37 -13.72 1.22
CA ALA A 138 -2.15 -12.70 1.90
C ALA A 138 -3.61 -12.71 1.43
N VAL A 139 -3.84 -12.73 0.10
CA VAL A 139 -5.18 -12.74 -0.51
C VAL A 139 -5.99 -13.97 -0.08
N ARG A 140 -5.38 -15.16 -0.10
CA ARG A 140 -6.05 -16.38 0.36
C ARG A 140 -6.45 -16.31 1.83
N HIS A 141 -5.58 -15.74 2.67
CA HIS A 141 -5.91 -15.54 4.08
C HIS A 141 -7.07 -14.54 4.26
N ILE A 142 -7.04 -13.42 3.55
CA ILE A 142 -8.11 -12.39 3.57
C ILE A 142 -9.47 -12.98 3.15
N LEU A 143 -9.48 -13.89 2.16
CA LEU A 143 -10.68 -14.56 1.67
C LEU A 143 -11.14 -15.74 2.55
N GLY A 144 -10.41 -16.06 3.62
CA GLY A 144 -10.71 -17.19 4.51
C GLY A 144 -10.43 -18.57 3.90
N GLU A 145 -9.64 -18.64 2.81
CA GLU A 145 -9.34 -19.87 2.08
C GLU A 145 -8.25 -20.74 2.79
N HIS A 146 -7.62 -20.22 3.84
CA HIS A 146 -6.75 -20.98 4.75
C HIS A 146 -7.13 -20.72 6.21
N LYS A 147 -7.51 -21.79 6.95
CA LYS A 147 -7.54 -21.77 8.42
C LYS A 147 -6.09 -21.71 8.92
N ASN A 148 -5.79 -20.71 9.76
CA ASN A 148 -4.49 -20.39 10.37
C ASN A 148 -3.59 -21.61 10.70
N PRO A 149 -2.27 -21.55 10.42
CA PRO A 149 -1.32 -22.13 11.36
C PRO A 149 -1.30 -21.27 12.65
N PRO A 150 -1.14 -21.89 13.84
CA PRO A 150 -1.16 -21.17 15.11
C PRO A 150 -0.04 -20.12 15.16
N ALA A 151 -0.34 -18.99 15.82
CA ALA A 151 0.67 -18.02 16.23
C ALA A 151 1.76 -18.75 17.05
N GLN A 152 3.02 -18.49 16.72
CA GLN A 152 4.16 -18.87 17.55
C GLN A 152 4.24 -17.95 18.77
#